data_AF-U2G290-F1
#
_entry.id   AF-U2G290-F1
#
_cell.length_a   1.000
_cell.length_b   1.000
_cell.length_c   1.000
_cell.angle_alpha   90.00
_cell.angle_beta   90.00
_cell.angle_gamma   90.00
#
_symmetry.space_group_name_H-M   'P 1'
#
loop_
_entity.id
_entity.type
_entity.pdbx_description
1 polymer ?
#
loop_
_entity_poly.entity_id
_entity_poly.type
_entity_poly.pdbx_seq_one_letter_code
_entity_poly.pdbx_strand_id
1 'polypeptide(L)' 'MGYDIRAWLDRQGRPQLEIIDIDSGHVQVAWDGGGERSPAIKSLFHELLLLSVREDLNRRMPAKPN' A
#
# COMPACT_ATOMS: atom_id res chain seq x y z
N MET A 1 12.85 15.63 -1.10
CA MET A 1 12.90 14.18 -0.92
C MET A 1 11.56 13.69 -0.46
N GLY A 2 10.66 13.54 -1.43
CA GLY A 2 9.35 12.92 -1.25
C GLY A 2 9.40 11.45 -1.64
N TYR A 3 8.71 10.60 -0.89
CA TYR A 3 8.52 9.20 -1.22
C TYR A 3 7.03 8.87 -1.24
N ASP A 4 6.60 8.12 -2.25
CA ASP A 4 5.30 7.46 -2.29
C ASP A 4 5.49 5.97 -1.96
N ILE A 5 4.55 5.39 -1.22
CA ILE A 5 4.61 3.97 -0.85
C ILE A 5 3.30 3.33 -1.25
N ARG A 6 3.39 2.26 -2.05
CA ARG A 6 2.24 1.54 -2.57
C ARG A 6 2.21 0.13 -2.05
N ALA A 7 1.08 -0.25 -1.48
CA ALA A 7 0.80 -1.59 -0.99
C ALA A 7 -0.47 -2.12 -1.65
N TRP A 8 -0.42 -3.32 -2.20
CA TRP A 8 -1.60 -3.99 -2.77
C TRP A 8 -1.43 -5.51 -2.75
N LEU A 9 -2.53 -6.21 -3.03
CA LEU A 9 -2.51 -7.65 -3.31
C LEU A 9 -2.53 -7.85 -4.82
N ASP A 10 -1.66 -8.71 -5.34
CA ASP A 10 -1.74 -9.12 -6.74
C ASP A 10 -2.99 -9.99 -7.00
N ARG A 11 -3.17 -10.42 -8.26
CA ARG A 11 -4.32 -11.26 -8.65
C ARG A 11 -4.41 -12.60 -7.93
N GLN A 12 -3.31 -13.06 -7.35
CA GLN A 12 -3.21 -14.32 -6.62
C GLN A 12 -3.28 -14.11 -5.10
N GLY A 13 -3.51 -12.87 -4.64
CA GLY A 13 -3.55 -12.51 -3.23
C GLY A 13 -2.17 -12.37 -2.59
N ARG A 14 -1.09 -12.22 -3.37
CA ARG A 14 0.26 -12.04 -2.83
C ARG A 14 0.52 -10.57 -2.51
N PRO A 15 1.17 -10.26 -1.39
CA PRO A 15 1.48 -8.90 -1.01
C PRO A 15 2.54 -8.28 -1.93
N GLN A 16 2.28 -7.06 -2.37
CA GLN A 16 3.18 -6.24 -3.16
C GLN A 16 3.42 -4.92 -2.42
N LEU A 17 4.67 -4.52 -2.27
CA LEU A 17 5.07 -3.28 -1.62
C LEU A 17 6.20 -2.60 -2.42
N GLU A 18 5.95 -1.38 -2.86
CA GLU A 18 6.89 -0.54 -3.60
C GLU A 18 7.11 0.79 -2.88
N ILE A 19 8.35 1.28 -2.94
CA ILE A 19 8.73 2.62 -2.51
C ILE A 19 9.19 3.37 -3.75
N ILE A 20 8.58 4.52 -4.00
CA ILE A 20 8.81 5.34 -5.18
C ILE A 20 9.43 6.65 -4.71
N ASP A 21 10.64 6.94 -5.18
CA ASP A 21 11.21 8.27 -5.04
C ASP A 21 10.45 9.20 -5.99
N ILE A 22 9.74 10.19 -5.45
CA ILE A 22 8.90 11.11 -6.23
C ILE A 22 9.77 12.08 -7.05
N ASP A 23 10.96 12.39 -6.56
CA ASP A 23 11.86 13.36 -7.19
C ASP A 23 12.57 12.72 -8.40
N SER A 24 12.93 11.43 -8.32
CA SER A 24 13.63 10.72 -9.39
C SER A 24 12.76 9.75 -10.21
N GLY A 25 11.58 9.39 -9.71
CA GLY A 25 10.72 8.34 -10.28
C GLY A 25 11.26 6.92 -10.10
N HIS A 26 12.36 6.73 -9.38
CA HIS A 26 12.95 5.42 -9.14
C HIS A 26 12.03 4.57 -8.25
N VAL A 27 11.76 3.33 -8.68
CA VAL A 27 10.94 2.38 -7.95
C VAL A 27 11.82 1.31 -7.32
N GLN A 28 11.70 1.17 -6.00
CA GLN A 28 12.31 0.09 -5.24
C GLN A 28 11.22 -0.89 -4.78
N VAL A 29 11.35 -2.15 -5.19
CA VAL A 29 10.48 -3.24 -4.72
C VAL A 29 10.92 -3.66 -3.31
N ALA A 30 10.10 -3.39 -2.31
CA ALA A 30 10.33 -3.76 -0.92
C ALA A 30 9.79 -5.17 -0.61
N TRP A 31 8.72 -5.59 -1.29
CA TRP A 31 8.19 -6.95 -1.22
C TRP A 31 7.37 -7.31 -2.47
N ASP A 32 7.58 -8.50 -3.01
CA ASP A 32 6.90 -9.05 -4.20
C ASP A 32 6.05 -10.30 -3.89
N GLY A 33 5.91 -10.65 -2.60
CA GLY A 33 5.20 -11.84 -2.15
C GLY A 33 5.86 -13.18 -2.50
N GLY A 34 7.05 -13.17 -3.11
CA GLY A 34 7.79 -14.37 -3.52
C GLY A 34 8.57 -15.05 -2.39
N GLY A 35 8.69 -14.42 -1.23
CA GLY A 35 9.47 -14.94 -0.10
C GLY A 35 9.13 -14.29 1.23
N GLU A 36 9.75 -14.81 2.29
CA GLU A 36 9.63 -14.32 3.66
C GLU A 36 10.26 -12.91 3.76
N ARG A 37 9.63 -12.04 4.55
CA ARG A 37 10.10 -10.67 4.79
C ARG A 37 10.05 -10.34 6.27
N SER A 38 10.80 -9.30 6.63
CA SER A 38 10.90 -8.86 8.01
C SER A 38 9.51 -8.51 8.58
N PRO A 39 9.29 -8.73 9.89
CA PRO A 39 8.03 -8.34 10.55
C PRO A 39 7.65 -6.87 10.32
N ALA A 40 8.63 -5.96 10.28
CA ALA A 40 8.40 -4.54 10.03
C ALA A 40 7.76 -4.27 8.65
N ILE A 41 8.26 -4.92 7.60
CA ILE A 41 7.69 -4.79 6.24
C ILE A 41 6.28 -5.38 6.18
N LYS A 42 6.05 -6.50 6.87
CA LYS A 42 4.71 -7.11 6.97
C LYS A 42 3.73 -6.20 7.70
N SER A 43 4.12 -5.56 8.80
CA SER A 43 3.26 -4.62 9.54
C SER A 43 2.94 -3.39 8.71
N LEU A 44 3.96 -2.77 8.08
CA LEU A 44 3.77 -1.62 7.19
C LEU A 44 2.76 -1.94 6.07
N PHE A 45 2.92 -3.11 5.43
CA PHE A 45 1.98 -3.55 4.40
C PHE A 45 0.54 -3.65 4.91
N HIS A 46 0.32 -4.26 6.08
CA HIS A 46 -1.02 -4.36 6.67
C HIS A 46 -1.63 -2.99 6.98
N GLU A 47 -0.85 -2.07 7.55
CA GLU A 47 -1.33 -0.72 7.87
C GLU A 47 -1.77 0.03 6.61
N LEU A 48 -0.95 -0.02 5.55
CA LEU A 48 -1.26 0.63 4.27
C LEU A 48 -2.52 0.05 3.60
N LEU A 49 -2.69 -1.29 3.65
CA LEU A 49 -3.92 -1.92 3.16
C LEU A 49 -5.16 -1.45 3.92
N LEU A 50 -5.10 -1.41 5.25
CA LEU A 50 -6.23 -0.96 6.07
C LEU A 50 -6.57 0.50 5.81
N LEU A 51 -5.56 1.36 5.63
CA LEU A 51 -5.76 2.75 5.25
C LEU A 51 -6.43 2.86 3.88
N SER A 52 -5.98 2.09 2.89
CA SER A 52 -6.57 2.06 1.56
C SER A 52 -8.04 1.63 1.58
N VAL A 53 -8.37 0.57 2.33
CA VAL A 53 -9.77 0.12 2.52
C VAL A 53 -10.60 1.19 3.21
N ARG A 54 -10.08 1.83 4.27
CA ARG A 54 -10.78 2.91 4.97
C ARG A 54 -11.09 4.08 4.04
N GLU A 55 -10.13 4.49 3.22
CA GLU A 55 -10.34 5.58 2.26
C GLU A 55 -11.37 5.21 1.19
N ASP A 56 -11.32 3.98 0.66
CA ASP A 56 -12.32 3.50 -0.31
C ASP A 56 -13.72 3.47 0.31
N LEU A 57 -13.86 3.00 1.54
CA LEU A 57 -15.13 3.04 2.29
C LEU A 57 -15.63 4.47 2.48
N ASN A 58 -14.75 5.39 2.89
CA ASN A 58 -15.09 6.80 3.08
C ASN A 58 -15.53 7.47 1.77
N ARG A 59 -14.90 7.15 0.63
CA ARG A 59 -15.30 7.67 -0.69
C ARG A 59 -16.66 7.15 -1.14
N ARG A 60 -17.05 5.95 -0.71
CA ARG A 60 -18.33 5.31 -1.06
C ARG A 60 -19.50 5.73 -0.17
N MET A 61 -19.23 6.35 0.98
CA MET A 61 -20.30 6.88 1.83
C MET A 61 -20.91 8.13 1.17
N PRO A 62 -22.23 8.15 0.88
CA PRO A 62 -22.88 9.38 0.42
C PRO A 62 -22.77 10.44 1.52
N ALA A 63 -22.51 11.70 1.13
CA ALA A 63 -22.55 12.81 2.07
C ALA A 63 -23.90 12.78 2.80
N LYS A 64 -23.87 12.81 4.15
CA LYS A 64 -25.10 12.85 4.95
C LYS A 64 -25.96 14.02 4.44
N PRO A 65 -27.23 13.79 4.06
CA PRO A 65 -28.13 14.90 3.81
C PRO A 65 -28.36 15.63 5.14
N ASN A 66 -28.18 16.96 5.10
CA ASN A 66 -28.48 17.87 6.23
C ASN A 66 -29.97 17.88 6.56
#